data_AF-A0A966SCV7-F1
#
_entry.id   AF-A0A966SCV7-F1
#
_cell.length_a   1.000
_cell.length_b   1.000
_cell.length_c   1.000
_cell.angle_alpha   90.00
_cell.angle_beta   90.00
_cell.angle_gamma   90.00
#
_symmetry.space_group_name_H-M   'P 1'
#
loop_
_entity.id
_entity.type
_entity.pdbx_description
1 polymer ?
#
loop_
_entity_poly.entity_id
_entity_poly.type
_entity_poly.pdbx_seq_one_letter_code
_entity_poly.pdbx_strand_id
1 'polypeptide(L)'
;MRRSFKYSLLGALFLVVGFIVYALFIYPAMWYPLTRRESLKILTQAKGTNELAQSVGRYGLLLQLTNGGWIAIRYHDTHHGMVASCAVARDSEGNWFESDRHFCGSLSFWPHLKETEAAEKEMREKYPELYTNKVSRAESDNGIFPSYREMMAIEAATNMAAAREALRAIGFKPLPR
;
A
#
# COMPACT_ATOMS: atom_id res chain seq x y z
N MET A 1 20.86 3.94 55.17
CA MET A 1 19.65 3.76 54.33
C MET A 1 19.46 4.75 53.17
N ARG A 2 20.02 5.98 53.18
CA ARG A 2 19.79 6.96 52.07
C ARG A 2 20.54 6.71 50.75
N ARG A 3 21.59 5.87 50.74
CA ARG A 3 22.39 5.60 49.52
C ARG A 3 21.71 4.62 48.56
N SER A 4 20.98 3.60 49.05
CA SER A 4 20.30 2.63 48.18
C SER A 4 19.18 3.27 47.34
N PHE A 5 18.46 4.24 47.90
CA PHE A 5 17.36 4.91 47.21
C PHE A 5 17.81 5.73 45.98
N LYS A 6 19.03 6.29 46.00
CA LYS A 6 19.56 7.10 44.88
C LYS A 6 19.91 6.26 43.65
N TYR A 7 20.43 5.05 43.85
CA TYR A 7 20.75 4.15 42.74
C TYR A 7 19.50 3.59 42.05
N SER A 8 18.42 3.38 42.81
CA SER A 8 17.12 2.98 42.25
C SER A 8 16.51 4.07 41.37
N LEU A 9 16.61 5.35 41.76
CA LEU A 9 16.08 6.46 40.97
C LEU A 9 16.87 6.66 39.66
N LEU A 10 18.21 6.59 39.72
CA LEU A 10 19.05 6.67 38.53
C LEU A 10 18.77 5.50 37.58
N GLY A 11 18.65 4.27 38.09
CA GLY A 11 18.31 3.10 37.28
C GLY A 11 16.95 3.24 36.58
N ALA A 12 15.92 3.71 37.29
CA ALA A 12 14.61 3.96 36.69
C ALA A 12 14.67 5.03 35.59
N LEU A 13 15.44 6.10 35.80
CA LEU A 13 15.63 7.15 34.80
C LEU A 13 16.29 6.60 33.52
N PHE A 14 17.32 5.77 33.65
CA PHE A 14 17.96 5.11 32.50
C PHE A 14 17.00 4.22 31.72
N LEU A 15 16.14 3.47 32.40
CA LEU A 15 15.13 2.64 31.73
C LEU A 15 14.10 3.48 30.97
N VAL A 16 13.61 4.57 31.58
CA VAL A 16 12.66 5.49 30.93
C VAL A 16 13.29 6.15 29.71
N VAL A 17 14.51 6.69 29.84
CA VAL A 17 15.22 7.30 28.71
C VAL A 17 15.50 6.26 27.62
N GLY A 18 15.94 5.05 27.99
CA GLY A 18 16.17 3.96 27.04
C GLY A 18 14.91 3.55 26.29
N PHE A 19 13.77 3.46 26.99
CA PHE A 19 12.48 3.19 26.37
C PHE A 19 12.06 4.30 25.40
N ILE A 20 12.24 5.57 25.77
CA ILE A 20 11.94 6.71 24.90
C ILE A 20 12.82 6.69 23.64
N VAL A 21 14.13 6.44 23.79
CA VAL A 21 15.05 6.34 22.64
C VAL A 21 14.64 5.18 21.72
N TYR A 22 14.30 4.03 22.30
CA TYR A 22 13.84 2.87 21.53
C TYR A 22 12.55 3.19 20.76
N ALA A 23 11.53 3.75 21.42
CA ALA A 23 10.23 4.02 20.83
C ALA A 23 10.27 5.12 19.76
N LEU A 24 11.08 6.17 19.95
CA LEU A 24 11.10 7.34 19.06
C LEU A 24 12.09 7.23 17.91
N PHE A 25 13.18 6.46 18.07
CA PHE A 25 14.24 6.40 17.06
C PHE A 25 14.47 4.99 16.53
N ILE A 26 14.65 3.99 17.41
CA ILE A 26 15.03 2.64 16.99
C ILE A 26 13.86 1.94 16.30
N TYR A 27 12.67 1.95 16.91
CA TYR A 27 11.50 1.28 16.36
C TYR A 27 11.10 1.83 14.98
N PRO A 28 10.96 3.17 14.77
CA PRO A 28 10.66 3.72 13.45
C PRO A 28 11.74 3.42 12.41
N ALA A 29 13.02 3.51 12.78
CA ALA A 29 14.13 3.22 11.87
C ALA A 29 14.17 1.74 11.44
N MET A 30 13.77 0.82 12.34
CA MET A 30 13.73 -0.61 12.06
C MET A 30 12.43 -1.06 11.38
N TRP A 31 11.34 -0.31 11.50
CA TRP A 31 10.04 -0.68 10.96
C TRP A 31 10.11 -0.89 9.44
N TYR A 32 10.59 0.10 8.69
CA TYR A 32 10.67 0.03 7.23
C TYR A 32 11.47 -1.18 6.71
N PRO A 33 12.74 -1.42 7.12
CA PRO A 33 13.51 -2.56 6.62
C PRO A 33 12.90 -3.91 7.02
N LEU A 34 12.29 -4.02 8.20
CA LEU A 34 11.61 -5.25 8.63
C LEU A 34 10.36 -5.52 7.77
N THR A 35 9.51 -4.52 7.60
CA THR A 35 8.29 -4.60 6.78
C THR A 35 8.60 -4.89 5.31
N ARG A 36 9.64 -4.26 4.76
CA ARG A 36 10.13 -4.53 3.40
C ARG A 36 10.58 -5.98 3.26
N ARG A 37 11.43 -6.47 4.18
CA ARG A 37 11.94 -7.85 4.17
C ARG A 37 10.81 -8.87 4.30
N GLU A 38 9.85 -8.62 5.18
CA GLU A 38 8.68 -9.47 5.36
C GLU A 38 7.83 -9.52 4.08
N SER A 39 7.55 -8.35 3.49
CA SER A 39 6.74 -8.27 2.26
C SER A 39 7.39 -9.01 1.09
N LEU A 40 8.71 -8.85 0.91
CA LEU A 40 9.49 -9.60 -0.07
C LEU A 40 9.40 -11.11 0.18
N LYS A 41 9.59 -11.56 1.43
CA LYS A 41 9.52 -12.97 1.81
C LYS A 41 8.15 -13.57 1.48
N ILE A 42 7.07 -12.90 1.89
CA ILE A 42 5.70 -13.41 1.69
C ILE A 42 5.35 -13.46 0.21
N LEU A 43 5.60 -12.38 -0.54
CA LEU A 43 5.32 -12.35 -1.98
C LEU A 43 6.19 -13.33 -2.78
N THR A 44 7.38 -13.68 -2.30
CA THR A 44 8.23 -14.71 -2.92
C THR A 44 7.65 -16.11 -2.73
N GLN A 45 7.03 -16.38 -1.59
CA GLN A 45 6.52 -17.71 -1.23
C GLN A 45 5.21 -18.07 -1.94
N ALA A 46 4.41 -17.09 -2.36
CA ALA A 46 3.17 -17.31 -3.10
C ALA A 46 3.47 -17.83 -4.53
N LYS A 47 2.87 -18.96 -4.89
CA LYS A 47 3.10 -19.69 -6.15
C LYS A 47 1.96 -19.56 -7.16
N GLY A 48 0.78 -19.13 -6.72
CA GLY A 48 -0.41 -18.97 -7.57
C GLY A 48 -1.18 -17.69 -7.28
N THR A 49 -2.10 -17.33 -8.18
CA THR A 49 -2.92 -16.12 -8.08
C THR A 49 -3.80 -16.10 -6.82
N ASN A 50 -4.38 -17.25 -6.44
CA ASN A 50 -5.15 -17.37 -5.20
C ASN A 50 -4.29 -17.15 -3.94
N GLU A 51 -3.09 -17.74 -3.92
CA GLU A 51 -2.13 -17.52 -2.82
C GLU A 51 -1.65 -16.08 -2.80
N LEU A 52 -1.41 -15.45 -3.96
CA LEU A 52 -1.04 -14.04 -4.08
C LEU A 52 -2.13 -13.12 -3.55
N ALA A 53 -3.40 -13.38 -3.90
CA ALA A 53 -4.55 -12.59 -3.42
C ALA A 53 -4.67 -12.63 -1.89
N GLN A 54 -4.34 -13.75 -1.24
CA GLN A 54 -4.26 -13.83 0.22
C GLN A 54 -2.98 -13.16 0.76
N SER A 55 -1.88 -13.33 0.02
CA SER A 55 -0.56 -12.83 0.39
C SER A 55 -0.38 -11.34 0.17
N VAL A 56 -1.32 -10.60 -0.43
CA VAL A 56 -1.24 -9.13 -0.47
C VAL A 56 -1.68 -8.49 0.86
N GLY A 57 -2.39 -9.24 1.71
CA GLY A 57 -2.87 -8.77 2.99
C GLY A 57 -4.04 -7.77 2.89
N ARG A 58 -4.54 -7.33 4.04
CA ARG A 58 -5.78 -6.51 4.15
C ARG A 58 -5.71 -5.20 3.37
N TYR A 59 -4.55 -4.56 3.32
CA TYR A 59 -4.38 -3.25 2.68
C TYR A 59 -3.67 -3.32 1.33
N GLY A 60 -3.29 -4.52 0.90
CA GLY A 60 -2.67 -4.75 -0.39
C GLY A 60 -3.69 -4.96 -1.50
N LEU A 61 -3.19 -5.28 -2.69
CA LEU A 61 -4.00 -5.47 -3.88
C LEU A 61 -3.34 -6.41 -4.88
N LEU A 62 -4.13 -7.29 -5.48
CA LEU A 62 -3.75 -8.06 -6.65
C LEU A 62 -4.46 -7.49 -7.88
N LEU A 63 -3.68 -6.99 -8.83
CA LEU A 63 -4.16 -6.48 -10.12
C LEU A 63 -3.94 -7.55 -11.19
N GLN A 64 -4.99 -7.86 -11.95
CA GLN A 64 -4.89 -8.72 -13.13
C GLN A 64 -4.95 -7.85 -14.40
N LEU A 65 -4.03 -8.10 -15.32
CA LEU A 65 -3.94 -7.40 -16.60
C LEU A 65 -4.82 -8.11 -17.64
N THR A 66 -5.20 -7.39 -18.70
CA THR A 66 -6.00 -7.95 -19.81
C THR A 66 -5.31 -9.11 -20.54
N ASN A 67 -3.98 -9.15 -20.54
CA ASN A 67 -3.20 -10.22 -21.16
C ASN A 67 -2.92 -11.42 -20.23
N GLY A 68 -3.52 -11.46 -19.04
CA GLY A 68 -3.31 -12.51 -18.03
C GLY A 68 -2.08 -12.32 -17.14
N GLY A 69 -1.28 -11.27 -17.36
CA GLY A 69 -0.24 -10.85 -16.42
C GLY A 69 -0.84 -10.36 -15.09
N TRP A 70 0.00 -10.20 -14.07
CA TRP A 70 -0.46 -9.72 -12.77
C TRP A 70 0.59 -8.87 -12.05
N ILE A 71 0.10 -8.02 -11.15
CA ILE A 71 0.92 -7.26 -10.19
C ILE A 71 0.30 -7.45 -8.80
N ALA A 72 1.08 -8.00 -7.87
CA ALA A 72 0.69 -8.18 -6.48
C ALA A 72 1.40 -7.14 -5.61
N ILE A 73 0.64 -6.35 -4.87
CA ILE A 73 1.12 -5.26 -4.02
C ILE A 73 0.80 -5.58 -2.57
N ARG A 74 1.82 -5.79 -1.73
CA ARG A 74 1.67 -5.76 -0.27
C ARG A 74 1.89 -4.34 0.22
N TYR A 75 0.98 -3.84 1.06
CA TYR A 75 1.07 -2.50 1.63
C TYR A 75 0.90 -2.53 3.14
N HIS A 76 1.74 -1.76 3.81
CA HIS A 76 1.77 -1.59 5.26
C HIS A 76 1.97 -0.12 5.60
N ASP A 77 1.35 0.32 6.69
CA ASP A 77 1.51 1.64 7.28
C ASP A 77 1.26 1.62 8.79
N THR A 78 1.75 2.63 9.49
CA THR A 78 1.67 2.70 10.96
C THR A 78 0.39 3.37 11.49
N HIS A 79 -0.38 4.06 10.65
CA HIS A 79 -1.64 4.78 10.98
C HIS A 79 -1.66 5.63 12.27
N HIS A 80 -0.50 5.89 12.89
CA HIS A 80 -0.36 6.56 14.18
C HIS A 80 0.90 7.44 14.18
N GLY A 81 0.77 8.68 14.69
CA GLY A 81 1.89 9.60 14.83
C GLY A 81 2.56 9.95 13.50
N MET A 82 3.88 9.77 13.42
CA MET A 82 4.61 9.86 12.15
C MET A 82 4.26 8.66 11.28
N VAL A 83 3.44 8.88 10.27
CA VAL A 83 2.97 7.84 9.35
C VAL A 83 4.17 7.33 8.53
N ALA A 84 4.56 6.09 8.80
CA ALA A 84 5.48 5.35 7.93
C ALA A 84 4.65 4.52 6.96
N SER A 85 5.15 4.34 5.74
CA SER A 85 4.47 3.58 4.70
C SER A 85 5.48 2.76 3.90
N CYS A 86 5.10 1.54 3.57
CA CYS A 86 5.91 0.63 2.77
C CYS A 86 4.99 -0.21 1.90
N ALA A 87 5.09 -0.01 0.59
CA ALA A 87 4.47 -0.87 -0.41
C ALA A 87 5.56 -1.64 -1.15
N VAL A 88 5.39 -2.95 -1.31
CA VAL A 88 6.24 -3.79 -2.15
C VAL A 88 5.35 -4.47 -3.18
N ALA A 89 5.73 -4.33 -4.45
CA ALA A 89 5.04 -4.98 -5.56
C ALA A 89 5.93 -6.02 -6.21
N ARG A 90 5.31 -7.11 -6.65
CA ARG A 90 5.89 -8.15 -7.50
C ARG A 90 5.02 -8.30 -8.74
N ASP A 91 5.64 -8.40 -9.90
CA ASP A 91 4.91 -8.75 -11.12
C ASP A 91 5.07 -10.22 -11.53
N SER A 92 4.26 -10.65 -12.50
CA SER A 92 4.25 -12.01 -13.04
C SER A 92 5.55 -12.45 -13.71
N GLU A 93 6.43 -11.51 -14.08
CA GLU A 93 7.77 -11.81 -14.64
C GLU A 93 8.87 -11.79 -13.56
N GLY A 94 8.50 -11.65 -12.28
CA GLY A 94 9.42 -11.68 -11.15
C GLY A 94 10.19 -10.38 -10.90
N ASN A 95 9.73 -9.26 -11.47
CA ASN A 95 10.32 -7.95 -11.17
C ASN A 95 9.68 -7.36 -9.91
N TRP A 96 10.50 -6.63 -9.17
CA TRP A 96 10.17 -6.09 -7.87
C TRP A 96 10.16 -4.57 -7.92
N PHE A 97 9.22 -3.99 -7.18
CA PHE A 97 9.07 -2.56 -7.03
C PHE A 97 8.78 -2.21 -5.57
N GLU A 98 9.14 -1.01 -5.16
CA GLU A 98 8.79 -0.47 -3.84
C GLU A 98 8.24 0.95 -3.93
N SER A 99 7.41 1.33 -2.97
CA SER A 99 6.96 2.71 -2.78
C SER A 99 6.91 3.05 -1.30
N ASP A 100 7.32 4.27 -0.97
CA ASP A 100 7.18 4.92 0.33
C ASP A 100 5.91 5.79 0.39
N ARG A 101 5.12 5.84 -0.68
CA ARG A 101 3.86 6.59 -0.73
C ARG A 101 2.85 6.03 0.28
N HIS A 102 2.16 6.93 0.97
CA HIS A 102 1.08 6.58 1.88
C HIS A 102 -0.23 6.39 1.12
N PHE A 103 -0.70 5.14 1.02
CA PHE A 103 -1.93 4.79 0.32
C PHE A 103 -3.16 4.78 1.24
N CYS A 104 -3.01 4.87 2.57
CA CYS A 104 -4.11 4.85 3.56
C CYS A 104 -5.16 3.74 3.33
N GLY A 105 -4.71 2.58 2.83
CA GLY A 105 -5.60 1.46 2.49
C GLY A 105 -6.45 1.66 1.22
N SER A 106 -6.28 2.74 0.46
CA SER A 106 -7.00 3.00 -0.80
C SER A 106 -6.91 1.83 -1.79
N LEU A 107 -5.78 1.13 -1.80
CA LEU A 107 -5.54 -0.07 -2.61
C LEU A 107 -6.57 -1.18 -2.31
N SER A 108 -6.92 -1.38 -1.04
CA SER A 108 -7.91 -2.41 -0.66
C SER A 108 -9.35 -2.05 -1.04
N PHE A 109 -9.64 -0.77 -1.25
CA PHE A 109 -10.95 -0.32 -1.72
C PHE A 109 -11.10 -0.43 -3.24
N TRP A 110 -10.02 -0.70 -3.98
CA TRP A 110 -10.05 -0.80 -5.45
C TRP A 110 -11.12 -1.76 -5.99
N PRO A 111 -11.27 -3.00 -5.47
CA PRO A 111 -12.32 -3.91 -5.97
C PRO A 111 -13.73 -3.33 -5.82
N HIS A 112 -14.02 -2.66 -4.69
CA HIS A 112 -15.31 -2.01 -4.46
C HIS A 112 -15.53 -0.79 -5.34
N LEU A 113 -14.48 -0.04 -5.66
CA LEU A 113 -14.57 1.08 -6.60
C LEU A 113 -14.94 0.59 -8.01
N LYS A 114 -14.39 -0.56 -8.45
CA LYS A 114 -14.79 -1.16 -9.73
C LYS A 114 -16.25 -1.61 -9.75
N GLU A 115 -16.71 -2.24 -8.67
CA GLU A 115 -18.10 -2.66 -8.53
C GLU A 115 -19.05 -1.45 -8.56
N THR A 116 -18.69 -0.39 -7.85
CA THR A 116 -19.51 0.83 -7.80
C THR A 116 -19.52 1.59 -9.12
N GLU A 117 -18.41 1.66 -9.86
CA GLU A 117 -18.41 2.27 -11.19
C GLU A 117 -19.19 1.43 -12.21
N ALA A 118 -19.06 0.10 -12.17
CA ALA A 118 -19.88 -0.77 -13.01
C ALA A 118 -21.37 -0.58 -12.72
N ALA A 119 -21.75 -0.50 -11.44
CA ALA A 119 -23.11 -0.23 -11.02
C ALA A 119 -23.57 1.20 -11.38
N GLU A 120 -22.70 2.20 -11.25
CA GLU A 120 -23.02 3.59 -11.62
C GLU A 120 -23.20 3.72 -13.13
N LYS A 121 -22.34 3.09 -13.93
CA LYS A 121 -22.47 3.02 -15.39
C LYS A 121 -23.79 2.36 -15.79
N GLU A 122 -24.12 1.21 -15.20
CA GLU A 122 -25.39 0.53 -15.44
C GLU A 122 -26.59 1.43 -15.09
N MET A 123 -26.56 2.07 -13.92
CA MET A 123 -27.63 2.98 -13.48
C MET A 123 -27.75 4.22 -14.38
N ARG A 124 -26.63 4.74 -14.89
CA ARG A 124 -26.60 5.89 -15.81
C ARG A 124 -27.14 5.54 -17.19
N GLU A 125 -26.86 4.33 -17.68
CA GLU A 125 -27.43 3.81 -18.93
C GLU A 125 -28.93 3.53 -18.77
N LYS A 126 -29.35 3.01 -17.61
CA LYS A 126 -30.74 2.64 -17.33
C LYS A 126 -31.66 3.83 -17.00
N TYR A 127 -31.12 4.87 -16.37
CA TYR A 127 -31.86 6.05 -15.91
C TYR A 127 -31.12 7.35 -16.25
N PRO A 128 -30.90 7.67 -17.53
CA PRO A 128 -30.09 8.81 -17.94
C PRO A 128 -30.62 10.16 -17.41
N GLU A 129 -31.93 10.29 -17.18
CA GLU A 129 -32.59 11.46 -16.63
C GLU A 129 -32.17 11.77 -15.18
N LEU A 130 -31.85 10.75 -14.38
CA LEU A 130 -31.41 10.90 -12.99
C LEU A 130 -29.97 11.43 -12.86
N TYR A 131 -29.19 11.36 -13.93
CA TYR A 131 -27.77 11.71 -13.97
C TYR A 131 -27.48 13.00 -14.75
N THR A 132 -28.53 13.76 -15.10
CA THR A 132 -28.42 15.02 -15.86
C THR A 132 -27.79 16.16 -15.08
N ASN A 133 -27.71 16.07 -13.75
CA ASN A 133 -27.13 17.10 -12.89
C ASN A 133 -26.44 16.46 -11.68
N LYS A 134 -25.13 16.14 -11.77
CA LYS A 134 -24.23 16.22 -10.60
C LYS A 134 -22.75 16.06 -10.96
N VAL A 135 -22.02 17.04 -10.45
CA VAL A 135 -20.58 17.14 -10.12
C VAL A 135 -19.84 15.81 -10.27
N SER A 136 -18.90 15.78 -11.22
CA SER A 136 -17.95 14.69 -11.37
C SER A 136 -17.21 14.48 -10.04
N ARG A 137 -17.56 13.40 -9.33
CA ARG A 137 -16.84 12.94 -8.13
C ARG A 137 -15.37 12.61 -8.42
N ALA A 138 -14.99 12.59 -9.71
CA ALA A 138 -13.67 12.27 -10.24
C ALA A 138 -12.57 13.30 -9.94
N GLU A 139 -12.88 14.49 -9.39
CA GLU A 139 -11.89 15.58 -9.20
C GLU A 139 -11.60 15.93 -7.73
N SER A 140 -11.79 15.03 -6.76
CA SER A 140 -11.16 15.23 -5.44
C SER A 140 -9.69 14.79 -5.49
N ASP A 141 -8.95 15.49 -6.34
CA ASP A 141 -7.57 15.23 -6.74
C ASP A 141 -6.60 15.86 -5.74
N ASN A 142 -6.60 15.36 -4.50
CA ASN A 142 -5.64 15.85 -3.52
C ASN A 142 -4.23 15.28 -3.77
N GLY A 143 -4.02 14.47 -4.81
CA GLY A 143 -2.74 13.82 -5.14
C GLY A 143 -2.23 12.79 -4.11
N ILE A 144 -2.95 12.59 -3.00
CA ILE A 144 -2.52 11.70 -1.91
C ILE A 144 -2.70 10.23 -2.31
N PHE A 145 -3.83 9.90 -2.93
CA PHE A 145 -4.18 8.54 -3.34
C PHE A 145 -4.05 8.36 -4.85
N PRO A 146 -3.73 7.14 -5.34
CA PRO A 146 -3.91 6.81 -6.75
C PRO A 146 -5.34 7.10 -7.16
N SER A 147 -5.48 7.90 -8.20
CA SER A 147 -6.76 8.13 -8.85
C SER A 147 -7.29 6.83 -9.45
N TYR A 148 -8.59 6.76 -9.64
CA TYR A 148 -9.22 5.64 -10.33
C TYR A 148 -8.61 5.41 -11.71
N ARG A 149 -8.33 6.50 -12.44
CA ARG A 149 -7.71 6.48 -13.77
C ARG A 149 -6.33 5.83 -13.76
N GLU A 150 -5.50 6.13 -12.75
CA GLU A 150 -4.17 5.54 -12.63
C GLU A 150 -4.23 4.03 -12.34
N MET A 151 -5.13 3.60 -11.45
CA MET A 151 -5.32 2.18 -11.14
C MET A 151 -5.87 1.40 -12.36
N MET A 152 -6.84 1.98 -13.07
CA MET A 152 -7.33 1.43 -14.34
C MET A 152 -6.23 1.29 -15.39
N ALA A 153 -5.31 2.26 -15.47
CA ALA A 153 -4.23 2.20 -16.45
C ALA A 153 -3.32 0.97 -16.24
N ILE A 154 -3.17 0.49 -14.99
CA ILE A 154 -2.41 -0.72 -14.69
C ILE A 154 -3.16 -1.96 -15.18
N GLU A 155 -4.46 -2.11 -14.89
CA GLU A 155 -5.25 -3.28 -15.29
C GLU A 155 -5.52 -3.32 -16.80
N ALA A 156 -5.76 -2.16 -17.40
CA ALA A 156 -5.99 -2.02 -18.84
C ALA A 156 -4.71 -2.21 -19.67
N ALA A 157 -3.54 -2.27 -19.03
CA ALA A 157 -2.28 -2.50 -19.71
C ALA A 157 -2.30 -3.83 -20.49
N THR A 158 -1.95 -3.76 -21.77
CA THR A 158 -1.93 -4.92 -22.69
C THR A 158 -0.63 -5.71 -22.63
N ASN A 159 0.37 -5.19 -21.93
CA ASN A 159 1.67 -5.84 -21.71
C ASN A 159 2.31 -5.37 -20.39
N MET A 160 3.28 -6.14 -19.90
CA MET A 160 3.95 -5.84 -18.64
C MET A 160 4.77 -4.54 -18.67
N ALA A 161 5.30 -4.13 -19.82
CA ALA A 161 6.05 -2.87 -19.91
C ALA A 161 5.14 -1.67 -19.64
N ALA A 162 3.94 -1.65 -20.24
CA ALA A 162 2.92 -0.64 -20.00
C ALA A 162 2.41 -0.68 -18.54
N ALA A 163 2.17 -1.87 -17.98
CA ALA A 163 1.73 -2.02 -16.60
C ALA A 163 2.77 -1.50 -15.59
N ARG A 164 4.06 -1.75 -15.83
CA ARG A 164 5.16 -1.21 -15.02
C ARG A 164 5.27 0.30 -15.12
N GLU A 165 5.04 0.87 -16.30
CA GLU A 165 5.02 2.33 -16.46
C GLU A 165 3.87 2.96 -15.68
N ALA A 166 2.66 2.39 -15.77
CA ALA A 166 1.52 2.82 -14.97
C ALA A 166 1.76 2.64 -13.46
N LEU A 167 2.41 1.54 -13.05
CA LEU A 167 2.80 1.32 -11.65
C LEU A 167 3.82 2.38 -11.17
N ARG A 168 4.78 2.76 -12.02
CA ARG A 168 5.73 3.84 -11.71
C ARG A 168 5.04 5.19 -11.56
N ALA A 169 4.04 5.47 -12.40
CA ALA A 169 3.27 6.71 -12.33
C ALA A 169 2.60 6.93 -10.96
N ILE A 170 2.18 5.85 -10.30
CA ILE A 170 1.59 5.95 -8.94
C ILE A 170 2.63 5.95 -7.80
N GLY A 171 3.92 6.01 -8.12
CA GLY A 171 5.01 6.23 -7.15
C GLY A 171 5.84 4.99 -6.80
N PHE A 172 5.71 3.89 -7.52
CA PHE A 172 6.60 2.74 -7.34
C PHE A 172 7.94 2.93 -8.09
N LYS A 173 9.02 2.46 -7.47
CA LYS A 173 10.38 2.47 -8.03
C LYS A 173 10.88 1.03 -8.17
N PRO A 174 11.61 0.69 -9.24
CA PRO A 174 12.17 -0.66 -9.39
C PRO A 174 13.17 -0.96 -8.27
N LEU A 175 13.10 -2.18 -7.73
CA LEU A 175 14.07 -2.67 -6.77
C LEU A 175 15.27 -3.29 -7.51
N PRO A 176 16.52 -2.95 -7.13
CA PRO A 176 17.69 -3.62 -7.67
C PRO A 176 17.65 -5.11 -7.35
N ARG A 177 18.04 -5.92 -8.34
CA ARG A 177 18.13 -7.39 -8.23
C ARG A 177 19.32 -7.82 -7.39
#